data_AF-A0A7V5KAA6-F1
#
_entry.id   AF-A0A7V5KAA6-F1
#
_cell.length_a   1.000
_cell.length_b   1.000
_cell.length_c   1.000
_cell.angle_alpha   90.00
_cell.angle_beta   90.00
_cell.angle_gamma   90.00
#
_symmetry.space_group_name_H-M   'P 1'
#
loop_
_entity.id
_entity.type
_entity.pdbx_description
1 polymer ?
#
loop_
_entity_poly.entity_id
_entity_poly.type
_entity_poly.pdbx_seq_one_letter_code
_entity_poly.pdbx_strand_id
1 'polypeptide(L)'
;MKKGFVNATLAGVAILLLFAVSVLAQAPTTMVYQGRLADIDGNPITGEVAVNFAIYLAPDADPADNIWSETLPVTPDAQGVFTVELGTLV
;
A
#
# COMPACT_ATOMS: atom_id res chain seq x y z
N MET A 1 31.09 -37.37 29.31
CA MET A 1 29.74 -36.79 29.55
C MET A 1 29.67 -35.28 29.26
N LYS A 2 30.68 -34.46 29.59
CA LYS A 2 30.63 -32.98 29.40
C LYS A 2 30.64 -32.48 27.94
N LYS A 3 31.34 -33.15 27.01
CA LYS A 3 31.44 -32.72 25.59
C LYS A 3 30.14 -32.87 24.80
N GLY A 4 29.34 -33.90 25.10
CA GLY A 4 28.04 -34.11 24.45
C GLY A 4 27.00 -33.06 24.86
N PHE A 5 27.09 -32.57 26.10
CA PHE A 5 26.22 -31.51 26.61
C PHE A 5 26.52 -30.15 25.94
N VAL A 6 27.80 -29.82 25.72
CA VAL A 6 28.23 -28.57 25.06
C VAL A 6 27.84 -28.55 23.57
N ASN A 7 27.94 -29.68 22.88
CA ASN A 7 27.52 -29.75 21.47
C ASN A 7 25.99 -29.66 21.32
N ALA A 8 25.23 -30.21 22.28
CA ALA A 8 23.78 -30.11 22.31
C ALA A 8 23.31 -28.67 22.59
N THR A 9 23.97 -27.93 23.50
CA THR A 9 23.67 -26.50 23.71
C THR A 9 24.06 -25.64 22.52
N LEU A 10 25.20 -25.91 21.88
CA LEU A 10 25.62 -25.18 20.68
C LEU A 10 24.64 -25.40 19.51
N ALA A 11 24.18 -26.64 19.31
CA ALA A 11 23.14 -26.95 18.34
C ALA A 11 21.80 -26.29 18.69
N GLY A 12 21.41 -26.27 19.97
CA GLY A 12 20.19 -25.60 20.43
C GLY A 12 20.20 -24.08 20.19
N VAL A 13 21.33 -23.42 20.45
CA VAL A 13 21.51 -21.98 20.16
C VAL A 13 21.48 -21.72 18.66
N ALA A 14 22.12 -22.56 17.85
CA ALA A 14 22.07 -22.43 16.39
C ALA A 14 20.65 -22.58 15.84
N ILE A 15 19.86 -23.52 16.38
CA ILE A 15 18.46 -23.71 16.01
C ILE A 15 17.62 -22.48 16.42
N LEU A 16 17.84 -21.91 17.62
CA LEU A 16 17.14 -20.70 18.07
C LEU A 16 17.43 -19.48 17.16
N LEU A 17 18.66 -19.34 16.68
CA LEU A 17 19.07 -18.26 15.77
C LEU A 17 18.46 -18.43 14.37
N LEU A 18 18.19 -19.65 13.92
CA LEU A 18 17.52 -19.92 12.64
C LEU A 18 16.03 -19.54 12.67
N PHE A 19 15.38 -19.53 13.85
CA PHE A 19 14.01 -19.06 14.03
C PHE A 19 13.88 -17.55 14.28
N ALA A 20 14.99 -16.85 14.53
CA ALA A 20 15.01 -15.40 14.78
C ALA A 20 14.86 -14.56 13.49
N VAL A 21 14.94 -15.19 12.32
CA VAL A 21 14.63 -14.53 11.03
C VAL A 21 13.11 -14.57 10.82
N SER A 22 12.36 -13.89 11.70
CA SER A 22 11.02 -13.47 11.34
C SER A 22 11.18 -12.47 10.19
N VAL A 23 10.94 -12.93 8.96
CA VAL A 23 10.83 -12.07 7.78
C VAL A 23 9.82 -10.97 8.13
N LEU A 24 10.31 -9.74 8.30
CA LEU A 24 9.48 -8.54 8.32
C LEU A 24 9.00 -8.34 6.88
N ALA A 25 7.97 -9.07 6.47
CA ALA A 25 7.22 -8.77 5.26
C ALA A 25 6.40 -7.51 5.56
N GLN A 26 7.06 -6.35 5.51
CA GLN A 26 6.37 -5.07 5.60
C GLN A 26 5.41 -5.00 4.41
N ALA A 27 4.13 -4.78 4.68
CA ALA A 27 3.17 -4.54 3.62
C ALA A 27 3.61 -3.29 2.83
N PRO A 28 3.38 -3.26 1.50
CA PRO A 28 3.59 -2.05 0.72
C PRO A 28 2.83 -0.89 1.36
N THR A 29 3.51 0.25 1.49
CA THR A 29 2.90 1.50 1.97
C THR A 29 2.20 2.26 0.84
N THR A 30 2.35 1.79 -0.39
CA THR A 30 1.71 2.35 -1.59
C THR A 30 0.68 1.38 -2.16
N MET A 31 -0.26 1.92 -2.93
CA MET A 31 -1.32 1.14 -3.57
C MET A 31 -1.54 1.61 -5.01
N VAL A 32 -1.62 0.67 -5.94
CA VAL A 32 -2.07 0.98 -7.31
C VAL A 32 -3.58 1.13 -7.32
N TYR A 33 -4.07 2.25 -7.86
CA TYR A 33 -5.49 2.51 -8.06
C TYR A 33 -5.79 2.72 -9.54
N GLN A 34 -6.86 2.10 -10.02
CA GLN A 34 -7.35 2.26 -11.39
C GLN A 34 -8.78 2.80 -11.36
N GLY A 35 -9.07 3.76 -12.23
CA GLY A 35 -10.39 4.37 -12.36
C GLY A 35 -10.70 4.83 -13.77
N ARG A 36 -11.91 5.37 -13.96
CA ARG A 36 -12.34 6.04 -15.20
C ARG A 36 -12.97 7.38 -14.88
N LEU A 37 -12.49 8.44 -15.54
CA LEU A 37 -13.08 9.78 -15.48
C LEU A 37 -14.04 9.97 -16.65
N ALA A 38 -15.25 10.41 -16.34
CA ALA A 38 -16.28 10.73 -17.32
C ALA A 38 -17.09 11.95 -16.87
N ASP A 39 -17.63 12.69 -17.84
CA ASP A 39 -18.56 13.77 -17.58
C ASP A 39 -19.97 13.26 -17.24
N ILE A 40 -20.92 14.19 -17.04
CA ILE A 40 -22.30 13.87 -16.70
C ILE A 40 -23.04 13.10 -17.80
N ASP A 41 -22.61 13.25 -19.05
CA ASP A 41 -23.17 12.56 -20.21
C ASP A 41 -22.49 11.20 -20.46
N GLY A 42 -21.47 10.86 -19.65
CA GLY A 42 -20.71 9.61 -19.73
C GLY A 42 -19.53 9.65 -20.71
N ASN A 43 -19.26 10.80 -21.35
CA ASN A 43 -18.13 10.95 -22.25
C ASN A 43 -16.82 10.89 -21.45
N PRO A 44 -15.78 10.25 -21.99
CA PRO A 44 -14.50 10.16 -21.30
C PRO A 44 -13.85 11.52 -21.14
N ILE A 45 -13.34 11.80 -19.94
CA ILE A 45 -12.44 12.94 -19.70
C ILE A 45 -11.02 12.47 -20.01
N THR A 46 -10.36 13.10 -20.97
CA THR A 46 -9.03 12.68 -21.47
C THR A 46 -7.92 13.70 -21.17
N GLY A 47 -8.28 14.86 -20.62
CA GLY A 47 -7.31 15.87 -20.19
C GLY A 47 -6.72 15.57 -18.82
N GLU A 48 -5.59 16.18 -18.49
CA GLU A 48 -5.05 16.11 -17.13
C GLU A 48 -6.02 16.78 -16.15
N VAL A 49 -6.31 16.09 -15.04
CA VAL A 49 -7.17 16.56 -13.96
C VAL A 49 -6.45 16.35 -12.63
N ALA A 50 -6.43 17.36 -11.77
CA ALA A 50 -6.00 17.19 -10.38
C ALA A 50 -7.10 16.46 -9.60
N VAL A 51 -6.80 15.25 -9.13
CA VAL A 51 -7.74 14.40 -8.37
C VAL A 51 -7.26 14.32 -6.93
N ASN A 52 -8.14 14.65 -5.99
CA ASN A 52 -7.91 14.43 -4.57
C ASN A 52 -8.44 13.05 -4.16
N PHE A 53 -7.54 12.15 -3.79
CA PHE A 53 -7.85 10.83 -3.24
C PHE A 53 -7.91 10.92 -1.72
N ALA A 54 -8.87 10.24 -1.09
CA ALA A 54 -9.02 10.21 0.37
C ALA A 54 -9.47 8.84 0.86
N ILE A 55 -9.02 8.46 2.06
CA ILE A 55 -9.43 7.22 2.73
C ILE A 55 -10.13 7.58 4.05
N TYR A 56 -11.24 6.89 4.32
CA TYR A 56 -12.08 7.06 5.50
C TYR A 56 -12.20 5.72 6.26
N LEU A 57 -12.43 5.79 7.57
CA LEU A 57 -12.63 4.60 8.42
C LEU A 57 -14.08 4.08 8.42
N ALA A 58 -15.03 4.90 7.96
CA ALA A 58 -16.45 4.57 7.95
C ALA A 58 -17.10 5.06 6.65
N PRO A 59 -18.15 4.37 6.16
CA PRO A 59 -18.85 4.75 4.94
C PRO A 59 -19.54 6.12 5.03
N ASP A 60 -20.00 6.51 6.22
CA ASP A 60 -20.73 7.76 6.46
C ASP A 60 -19.87 8.81 7.18
N ALA A 61 -18.54 8.72 7.08
CA ALA A 61 -17.62 9.65 7.73
C ALA A 61 -17.75 11.07 7.15
N ASP A 62 -17.59 12.09 8.00
CA ASP A 62 -17.48 13.46 7.52
C ASP A 62 -16.18 13.62 6.70
N PRO A 63 -16.15 14.42 5.62
CA PRO A 63 -14.94 14.73 4.90
C PRO A 63 -13.76 15.19 5.78
N ALA A 64 -14.04 15.85 6.90
CA ALA A 64 -13.05 16.27 7.90
C ALA A 64 -12.40 15.12 8.67
N ASP A 65 -13.02 13.94 8.70
CA ASP A 65 -12.55 12.74 9.40
C ASP A 65 -11.74 11.80 8.48
N ASN A 66 -11.24 12.28 7.34
CA ASN A 66 -10.34 11.48 6.52
C ASN A 66 -9.06 11.15 7.30
N ILE A 67 -8.54 9.94 7.10
CA ILE A 67 -7.30 9.48 7.76
C ILE A 67 -6.08 9.60 6.86
N TRP A 68 -6.30 9.89 5.58
CA TRP A 68 -5.28 9.99 4.56
C TRP A 68 -5.87 10.71 3.35
N SER A 69 -5.08 11.59 2.74
CA SER A 69 -5.43 12.22 1.48
C SER A 69 -4.19 12.58 0.65
N GLU A 70 -4.31 12.49 -0.66
CA GLU A 70 -3.27 12.87 -1.60
C GLU A 70 -3.90 13.47 -2.86
N THR A 71 -3.38 14.61 -3.32
CA THR A 71 -3.80 15.19 -4.60
C THR A 71 -2.76 14.88 -5.66
N LEU A 72 -3.17 14.16 -6.71
CA LEU A 72 -2.30 13.75 -7.80
C LEU A 72 -2.84 14.26 -9.15
N PRO A 73 -1.95 14.67 -10.07
CA PRO A 73 -2.34 14.88 -11.46
C PRO A 73 -2.64 13.52 -12.11
N VAL A 74 -3.84 13.39 -12.67
CA VAL A 74 -4.29 12.21 -13.40
C VAL A 74 -4.41 12.57 -14.87
N THR A 75 -3.71 11.85 -15.74
CA THR A 75 -3.87 11.95 -17.20
C THR A 75 -4.51 10.66 -17.72
N PRO A 76 -5.82 10.64 -17.97
CA PRO A 76 -6.49 9.46 -18.49
C PRO A 76 -6.20 9.22 -19.97
N ASP A 77 -6.45 8.00 -20.44
CA ASP A 77 -6.40 7.65 -21.86
C ASP A 77 -7.63 8.16 -22.65
N ALA A 78 -7.72 7.79 -23.93
CA ALA A 78 -8.83 8.18 -24.81
C ALA A 78 -10.20 7.64 -24.36
N GLN A 79 -10.24 6.66 -23.46
CA GLN A 79 -11.43 6.07 -22.87
C GLN A 79 -11.69 6.63 -21.46
N GLY A 80 -10.87 7.56 -20.99
CA GLY A 80 -10.94 8.16 -19.66
C GLY A 80 -10.37 7.26 -18.57
N VAL A 81 -9.67 6.17 -18.91
CA VAL A 81 -9.10 5.22 -17.94
C VAL A 81 -7.75 5.72 -17.47
N PHE A 82 -7.47 5.59 -16.18
CA PHE A 82 -6.20 5.97 -15.59
C PHE A 82 -5.74 4.95 -14.56
N THR A 83 -4.43 4.93 -14.33
CA THR A 83 -3.79 4.17 -13.24
C THR A 83 -2.83 5.11 -12.52
N VAL A 84 -2.89 5.14 -11.19
CA VAL A 84 -1.97 5.90 -10.33
C VAL A 84 -1.45 5.04 -9.19
N GLU A 85 -0.33 5.43 -8.61
CA GLU A 85 0.17 4.89 -7.36
C GLU A 85 -0.12 5.89 -6.24
N LEU A 86 -0.87 5.46 -5.24
CA LEU A 86 -1.23 6.23 -4.04
C LEU A 86 -0.17 6.00 -2.96
N GLY A 87 0.08 7.03 -2.15
CA GLY A 87 1.04 7.02 -1.05
C GLY A 87 2.44 7.44 -1.47
N THR A 88 2.60 8.11 -2.61
CA THR A 88 3.91 8.50 -3.15
C THR A 88 4.41 9.84 -2.63
N LEU A 89 3.50 10.72 -2.20
CA LEU A 89 3.79 12.05 -1.68
C LEU A 89 3.65 12.18 -0.15
N VAL A 90 3.22 11.11 0.54
CA VAL A 90 2.83 11.14 1.96
C VAL A 90 3.87 10.45 2.85
#